data_AF-A0A7S2GJ41-F1
#
_entry.id   AF-A0A7S2GJ41-F1
#
_cell.length_a   1.000
_cell.length_b   1.000
_cell.length_c   1.000
_cell.angle_alpha   90.00
_cell.angle_beta   90.00
_cell.angle_gamma   90.00
#
_symmetry.space_group_name_H-M   'P 1'
#
loop_
_entity.id
_entity.type
_entity.pdbx_description
1 polymer ?
#
loop_
_entity_poly.entity_id
_entity_poly.type
_entity_poly.pdbx_seq_one_letter_code
_entity_poly.pdbx_strand_id
1 'polypeptide(L)'
;IIHDAQPTPFPGMRPLAQQPDDRARSSVACRLRIIAINDVYELDNLSRLKTLVEAKTDGWPRENVLVTLAGDFLAPSLLSSLDAGHGMVKVLNAIPVDLVCFGNHESDIPYSKLLK
;
A
#
# COMPACT_ATOMS: atom_id res chain seq x y z
N ILE A 1 -11.68 -41.34 -7.89
CA ILE A 1 -11.11 -41.80 -9.18
C ILE A 1 -11.17 -40.65 -10.15
N ILE A 2 -10.13 -39.82 -10.16
CA ILE A 2 -9.63 -39.06 -11.30
C ILE A 2 -8.12 -39.19 -11.15
N HIS A 3 -7.47 -39.81 -12.13
CA HIS A 3 -6.05 -40.16 -12.09
C HIS A 3 -5.19 -38.93 -12.41
N ASP A 4 -4.17 -38.69 -11.59
CA ASP A 4 -3.01 -37.87 -11.92
C ASP A 4 -2.27 -38.51 -13.10
N ALA A 5 -2.50 -37.99 -14.29
CA ALA A 5 -1.67 -38.29 -15.45
C ALA A 5 -0.61 -37.19 -15.56
N GLN A 6 0.62 -37.49 -15.13
CA GLN A 6 1.77 -36.65 -15.45
C GLN A 6 2.07 -36.77 -16.95
N PRO A 7 2.28 -35.65 -17.68
CA PRO A 7 2.54 -35.71 -19.11
C PRO A 7 3.87 -36.41 -19.39
N THR A 8 3.88 -37.28 -20.40
CA THR A 8 5.10 -37.97 -20.83
C THR A 8 6.07 -36.99 -21.49
N PRO A 9 7.39 -37.11 -21.26
CA PRO A 9 8.36 -36.20 -21.85
C PRO A 9 8.54 -36.45 -23.35
N PHE A 10 8.74 -35.39 -24.12
CA PHE A 10 9.09 -35.49 -25.54
C PHE A 10 10.49 -36.12 -25.74
N PRO A 11 10.69 -36.98 -26.75
CA PRO A 11 11.99 -37.61 -26.99
C PRO A 11 12.99 -36.58 -27.53
N GLY A 12 14.12 -36.37 -26.85
CA GLY A 12 15.26 -35.61 -27.38
C GLY A 12 15.88 -34.55 -26.45
N MET A 13 15.31 -34.27 -25.27
CA MET A 13 15.95 -33.39 -24.29
C MET A 13 16.95 -34.17 -23.42
N ARG A 14 18.20 -33.69 -23.36
CA ARG A 14 19.16 -34.15 -22.35
C ARG A 14 18.60 -33.84 -20.96
N PRO A 15 18.80 -34.70 -19.94
CA PRO A 15 18.41 -34.36 -18.59
C PRO A 15 19.12 -33.06 -18.19
N LEU A 16 18.34 -32.03 -17.82
CA LEU A 16 18.88 -30.90 -17.10
C LEU A 16 19.55 -31.46 -15.84
N ALA A 17 20.84 -31.19 -15.68
CA ALA A 17 21.55 -31.49 -14.44
C ALA A 17 20.68 -31.04 -13.27
N GLN A 18 20.39 -31.95 -12.35
CA GLN A 18 19.61 -31.64 -11.15
C GLN A 18 20.34 -30.51 -10.43
N GLN A 19 19.82 -29.29 -10.56
CA GLN A 19 20.25 -28.17 -9.74
C GLN A 19 20.01 -28.58 -8.28
N PRO A 20 20.98 -28.32 -7.38
CA PRO A 20 20.82 -28.67 -5.97
C PRO A 20 19.50 -28.10 -5.47
N ASP A 21 18.76 -28.93 -4.74
CA ASP A 21 17.41 -28.65 -4.30
C ASP A 21 17.40 -27.45 -3.32
N ASP A 22 17.13 -26.26 -3.86
CA ASP A 22 16.98 -25.01 -3.10
C ASP A 22 15.82 -25.07 -2.07
N ARG A 23 15.04 -26.16 -2.05
CA ARG A 23 13.90 -26.40 -1.15
C ARG A 23 14.28 -26.64 0.31
N ALA A 24 15.57 -26.71 0.65
CA ALA A 24 16.04 -26.92 2.03
C ALA A 24 16.25 -25.62 2.84
N ARG A 25 15.95 -24.43 2.30
CA ARG A 25 15.71 -23.27 3.16
C ARG A 25 14.29 -23.39 3.70
N SER A 26 14.16 -23.69 5.00
CA SER A 26 12.93 -23.41 5.73
C SER A 26 12.54 -21.96 5.42
N SER A 27 11.55 -21.76 4.57
CA SER A 27 11.05 -20.43 4.26
C SER A 27 10.40 -19.95 5.54
N VAL A 28 11.13 -19.14 6.32
CA VAL A 28 10.54 -18.42 7.46
C VAL A 28 9.38 -17.63 6.88
N ALA A 29 8.16 -18.00 7.23
CA ALA A 29 6.96 -17.37 6.71
C ALA A 29 6.96 -15.91 7.20
N CYS A 30 7.13 -14.96 6.28
CA CYS A 30 7.01 -13.53 6.56
C CYS A 30 5.57 -13.09 6.28
N ARG A 31 5.00 -12.29 7.19
CA ARG A 31 3.67 -11.69 7.01
C ARG A 31 3.84 -10.19 6.89
N LEU A 32 3.27 -9.60 5.85
CA LEU A 32 3.18 -8.15 5.64
C LEU A 32 1.72 -7.71 5.78
N ARG A 33 1.49 -6.56 6.41
CA ARG A 33 0.18 -5.91 6.50
C ARG A 33 0.21 -4.60 5.74
N ILE A 34 -0.68 -4.44 4.77
CA ILE A 34 -0.84 -3.21 4.00
C ILE A 34 -2.21 -2.61 4.35
N ILE A 35 -2.23 -1.34 4.73
CA ILE A 35 -3.43 -0.54 4.93
C ILE A 35 -3.40 0.56 3.87
N ALA A 36 -4.24 0.45 2.86
CA ALA A 36 -4.26 1.39 1.74
C ALA A 36 -5.54 2.22 1.75
N ILE A 37 -5.38 3.53 1.59
CA ILE A 37 -6.44 4.52 1.41
C ILE A 37 -6.16 5.33 0.15
N ASN A 38 -7.20 5.90 -0.46
CA ASN A 38 -7.15 6.77 -1.63
C ASN A 38 -8.35 7.72 -1.61
N ASP A 39 -8.35 8.73 -2.49
CA ASP A 39 -9.54 9.52 -2.79
C ASP A 39 -10.18 10.14 -1.53
N VAL A 40 -9.36 10.74 -0.65
CA VAL A 40 -9.77 11.24 0.66
C VAL A 40 -10.10 12.72 0.57
N TYR A 41 -11.39 13.03 0.37
CA TYR A 41 -11.84 14.41 0.13
C TYR A 41 -12.35 15.14 1.38
N GLU A 42 -12.72 14.40 2.43
CA GLU A 42 -13.37 14.94 3.63
C GLU A 42 -12.61 14.59 4.91
N LEU A 43 -12.66 15.49 5.90
CA LEU A 43 -11.92 15.34 7.16
C LEU A 43 -12.63 14.43 8.18
N ASP A 44 -13.94 14.26 8.06
CA ASP A 44 -14.82 13.69 9.10
C ASP A 44 -14.36 12.34 9.64
N ASN A 45 -13.82 11.49 8.78
CA ASN A 45 -13.47 10.11 9.13
C ASN A 45 -11.98 9.89 9.44
N LEU A 46 -11.15 10.94 9.36
CA LEU A 46 -9.71 10.81 9.55
C LEU A 46 -9.32 10.42 10.99
N SER A 47 -10.11 10.84 11.99
CA SER A 47 -9.92 10.40 13.38
C SER A 47 -10.18 8.90 13.55
N ARG A 48 -11.24 8.38 12.92
CA ARG A 48 -11.57 6.96 12.90
C ARG A 48 -10.52 6.15 12.15
N LEU A 49 -10.00 6.71 11.05
CA LEU A 49 -8.91 6.11 10.30
C LEU A 49 -7.64 5.97 11.16
N LYS A 50 -7.27 7.02 11.91
CA LYS A 50 -6.13 6.95 12.86
C LYS A 50 -6.31 5.80 13.85
N THR A 51 -7.47 5.72 14.50
CA THR A 51 -7.79 4.63 15.44
C THR A 51 -7.75 3.26 14.77
N LEU A 52 -8.26 3.15 13.53
CA LEU A 52 -8.20 1.91 12.77
C LEU A 52 -6.75 1.51 12.49
N VAL A 53 -5.91 2.43 12.04
CA VAL A 53 -4.51 2.14 11.78
C VAL A 53 -3.85 1.66 13.06
N GLU A 54 -3.94 2.41 14.16
CA GLU A 54 -3.38 2.02 15.45
C GLU A 54 -3.84 0.62 15.89
N ALA A 55 -5.14 0.35 15.86
CA ALA A 55 -5.71 -0.94 16.24
C ALA A 55 -5.34 -2.09 15.29
N LYS A 56 -5.11 -1.80 14.00
CA LYS A 56 -4.68 -2.79 13.00
C LYS A 56 -3.16 -2.90 12.91
N THR A 57 -2.39 -2.06 13.58
CA THR A 57 -0.94 -2.21 13.66
C THR A 57 -0.47 -2.73 15.01
N ASP A 58 -1.35 -2.72 16.02
CA ASP A 58 -1.06 -3.28 17.33
C ASP A 58 -0.64 -4.76 17.24
N GLY A 59 0.45 -5.10 17.92
CA GLY A 59 1.07 -6.43 17.91
C GLY A 59 1.80 -6.82 16.62
N TRP A 60 1.94 -5.93 15.63
CA TRP A 60 2.74 -6.20 14.42
C TRP A 60 4.15 -5.59 14.52
N PRO A 61 5.20 -6.29 14.02
CA PRO A 61 6.49 -5.67 13.78
C PRO A 61 6.33 -4.49 12.81
N ARG A 62 6.96 -3.36 13.11
CA ARG A 62 6.76 -2.12 12.35
C ARG A 62 7.24 -2.22 10.90
N GLU A 63 8.33 -2.96 10.70
CA GLU A 63 8.91 -3.32 9.41
C GLU A 63 7.97 -4.17 8.52
N ASN A 64 6.94 -4.77 9.13
CA ASN A 64 5.97 -5.63 8.48
C ASN A 64 4.60 -4.95 8.30
N VAL A 65 4.54 -3.63 8.44
CA VAL A 65 3.35 -2.82 8.26
C VAL A 65 3.66 -1.70 7.27
N LEU A 66 2.76 -1.50 6.32
CA LEU A 66 2.78 -0.38 5.39
C LEU A 66 1.40 0.30 5.33
N VAL A 67 1.35 1.60 5.57
CA VAL A 67 0.15 2.43 5.47
C VAL A 67 0.33 3.40 4.32
N THR A 68 -0.52 3.34 3.30
CA THR A 68 -0.34 4.11 2.06
C THR A 68 -1.54 4.99 1.75
N LEU A 69 -1.30 6.22 1.30
CA LEU A 69 -2.29 7.12 0.69
C LEU A 69 -2.01 7.25 -0.81
N ALA A 70 -2.86 6.65 -1.64
CA ALA A 70 -2.68 6.59 -3.08
C ALA A 70 -3.33 7.78 -3.82
N GLY A 71 -2.97 9.00 -3.44
CA GLY A 71 -3.36 10.23 -4.14
C GLY A 71 -4.81 10.68 -3.94
N ASP A 72 -5.14 11.79 -4.61
CA ASP A 72 -6.45 12.44 -4.64
C ASP A 72 -6.97 12.75 -3.24
N PHE A 73 -6.23 13.57 -2.52
CA PHE A 73 -6.59 14.05 -1.19
C PHE A 73 -6.65 15.57 -1.10
N LEU A 74 -6.04 16.29 -2.03
CA LEU A 74 -6.06 17.76 -2.03
C LEU A 74 -7.26 18.36 -2.76
N ALA A 75 -7.83 17.69 -3.75
CA ALA A 75 -9.01 18.14 -4.49
C ALA A 75 -9.88 16.93 -4.86
N PRO A 76 -11.21 17.09 -5.03
CA PRO A 76 -12.00 18.34 -5.09
C PRO A 76 -12.61 18.79 -3.74
N SER A 77 -11.91 18.63 -2.62
CA SER A 77 -12.41 19.05 -1.31
C SER A 77 -12.76 20.56 -1.25
N LEU A 78 -13.94 20.87 -0.69
CA LEU A 78 -14.39 22.25 -0.48
C LEU A 78 -13.46 23.01 0.47
N LEU A 79 -13.00 22.36 1.54
CA LEU A 79 -12.07 22.96 2.50
C LEU A 79 -10.73 23.24 1.84
N SER A 80 -10.22 22.29 1.04
CA SER A 80 -8.99 22.51 0.29
C SER A 80 -9.11 23.61 -0.75
N SER A 81 -10.30 23.89 -1.28
CA SER A 81 -10.51 25.04 -2.16
C SER A 81 -10.35 26.39 -1.44
N LEU A 82 -10.59 26.43 -0.12
CA LEU A 82 -10.43 27.63 0.72
C LEU A 82 -9.00 27.82 1.20
N ASP A 83 -8.30 26.73 1.56
CA ASP A 83 -6.99 26.78 2.20
C ASP A 83 -5.86 26.14 1.39
N ALA A 84 -6.10 25.75 0.13
CA ALA A 84 -5.16 25.02 -0.71
C ALA A 84 -4.68 23.68 -0.10
N GLY A 85 -5.51 23.04 0.72
CA GLY A 85 -5.26 21.72 1.28
C GLY A 85 -4.39 21.69 2.54
N HIS A 86 -4.05 22.85 3.12
CA HIS A 86 -3.21 22.93 4.32
C HIS A 86 -3.86 22.20 5.50
N GLY A 87 -5.17 22.35 5.70
CA GLY A 87 -5.92 21.64 6.73
C GLY A 87 -5.89 20.13 6.52
N MET A 88 -6.09 19.66 5.29
CA MET A 88 -6.02 18.24 4.93
C MET A 88 -4.64 17.65 5.25
N VAL A 89 -3.57 18.28 4.77
CA VAL A 89 -2.19 17.84 5.03
C VAL A 89 -1.90 17.82 6.52
N LYS A 90 -2.34 18.84 7.27
CA LYS A 90 -2.15 18.90 8.73
C LYS A 90 -2.81 17.73 9.46
N VAL A 91 -4.02 17.34 9.06
CA VAL A 91 -4.72 16.21 9.69
C VAL A 91 -4.12 14.87 9.25
N LEU A 92 -3.78 14.71 7.97
CA LEU A 92 -3.13 13.50 7.46
C LEU A 92 -1.76 13.27 8.10
N ASN A 93 -1.00 14.33 8.39
CA ASN A 93 0.28 14.24 9.13
C ASN A 93 0.11 13.72 10.57
N ALA A 94 -1.10 13.74 11.13
CA ALA A 94 -1.39 13.15 12.44
C ALA A 94 -1.72 11.64 12.35
N ILE A 95 -1.84 11.09 11.14
CA ILE A 95 -2.06 9.68 10.86
C ILE A 95 -0.71 9.05 10.49
N PRO A 96 -0.36 7.85 10.98
CA PRO A 96 0.92 7.22 10.68
C PRO A 96 0.92 6.61 9.26
N VAL A 97 0.83 7.45 8.24
CA VAL A 97 0.99 7.09 6.82
C VAL A 97 2.48 6.98 6.49
N ASP A 98 2.88 5.90 5.82
CA ASP A 98 4.25 5.63 5.39
C ASP A 98 4.58 6.24 4.03
N LEU A 99 3.65 6.12 3.09
CA LEU A 99 3.85 6.49 1.70
C LEU A 99 2.64 7.25 1.17
N VAL A 100 2.91 8.31 0.41
CA VAL A 100 1.90 9.11 -0.28
C VAL A 100 2.29 9.19 -1.75
N CYS A 101 1.31 8.98 -2.62
CA CYS A 101 1.44 9.26 -4.06
C CYS A 101 0.65 10.52 -4.41
N PHE A 102 1.05 11.21 -5.48
CA PHE A 102 0.19 12.19 -6.13
C PHE A 102 -0.74 11.48 -7.11
N GLY A 103 -2.02 11.80 -7.01
CA GLY A 103 -3.06 11.49 -7.99
C GLY A 103 -3.22 12.62 -9.01
N ASN A 104 -4.27 12.54 -9.81
CA ASN A 104 -4.51 13.53 -10.87
C ASN A 104 -5.02 14.87 -10.32
N HIS A 105 -5.71 14.87 -9.18
CA HIS A 105 -6.28 16.09 -8.60
C HIS A 105 -5.29 16.92 -7.80
N GLU A 106 -4.12 16.39 -7.43
CA GLU A 106 -3.06 17.20 -6.81
C GLU A 106 -2.52 18.31 -7.74
N SER A 107 -2.70 18.16 -9.06
CA SER A 107 -2.32 19.19 -10.04
C SER A 107 -3.33 20.34 -10.14
N ASP A 108 -4.51 20.23 -9.53
CA ASP A 108 -5.53 21.29 -9.52
C ASP A 108 -5.14 22.44 -8.58
N ILE A 109 -4.22 22.18 -7.65
CA ILE A 109 -3.64 23.20 -6.79
C ILE A 109 -2.36 23.74 -7.44
N PRO A 110 -2.19 25.08 -7.55
CA PRO A 110 -0.97 25.65 -8.11
C PRO A 110 0.28 25.16 -7.36
N TYR A 111 1.29 24.69 -8.09
CA TYR A 111 2.54 24.14 -7.51
C TYR A 111 3.17 25.05 -6.43
N SER A 112 3.13 26.38 -6.63
CA SER A 112 3.62 27.36 -5.65
C SER A 112 2.95 27.29 -4.27
N LYS A 113 1.75 26.71 -4.18
CA LYS A 113 0.99 26.49 -2.95
C LYS A 113 1.29 25.15 -2.29
N LEU A 114 1.82 24.17 -3.04
CA LEU A 114 2.23 22.86 -2.52
C LEU A 114 3.60 22.90 -1.82
N LEU A 115 4.40 23.94 -2.08
CA LEU A 115 5.74 24.11 -1.52
C LEU A 115 5.78 24.77 -0.14
N LYS A 116 4.64 25.17 0.41
CA LYS A 116 4.52 25.90 1.68
C LYS A 116 3.89 25.02 2.74
#